data_AF-A0A852MW61-F1
#
_entry.id   AF-A0A852MW61-F1
#
_cell.length_a   1.000
_cell.length_b   1.000
_cell.length_c   1.000
_cell.angle_alpha   90.00
_cell.angle_beta   90.00
_cell.angle_gamma   90.00
#
_symmetry.space_group_name_H-M   'P 1'
#
loop_
_entity.id
_entity.type
_entity.pdbx_description
1 polymer ?
#
loop_
_entity_poly.entity_id
_entity_poly.type
_entity_poly.pdbx_seq_one_letter_code
_entity_poly.pdbx_strand_id
1 'polypeptide(L)'
;RRDVLLLTPWLAPVVWEGTFSRDILNAQYVQKNLVTGVVTFAVEKYWFFIEGFLRSANKYFLAGHPVNFYLFTDNPEKIPHLQMAPENHLFVIPVQNHSGWQDVSTSRMEILSRYTHSQLQHEVDYLYSMDIDLQLLADVGVEIIDALVATISSWHFTPHRQSKACEPRPEPPAASPEGEWDFYYTASFFGGSVAEVSELARACSEGVMEGGEGAVGARWRDEGPLNQYLVHRKPTRLLSPEYYWGADL
;
A
#
# COMPACT_ATOMS: atom_id res chain seq x y z
N ARG A 1 10.16 -7.63 22.19
CA ARG A 1 9.45 -6.34 22.40
C ARG A 1 8.39 -6.53 23.49
N ARG A 2 8.15 -5.54 24.36
CA ARG A 2 7.12 -5.60 25.44
C ARG A 2 6.26 -4.32 25.51
N ASP A 3 6.59 -3.38 24.66
CA ASP A 3 6.14 -2.00 24.57
C ASP A 3 5.05 -1.81 23.49
N VAL A 4 4.82 -2.82 22.66
CA VAL A 4 3.91 -2.78 21.52
C VAL A 4 3.15 -4.10 21.37
N LEU A 5 2.01 -4.04 20.69
CA LEU A 5 1.24 -5.22 20.30
C LEU A 5 1.99 -6.00 19.21
N LEU A 6 2.21 -7.30 19.43
CA LEU A 6 2.94 -8.18 18.50
C LEU A 6 2.04 -9.12 17.72
N LEU A 7 0.82 -9.36 18.22
CA LEU A 7 -0.12 -10.32 17.67
C LEU A 7 -1.52 -9.78 17.87
N THR A 8 -2.34 -9.81 16.82
CA THR A 8 -3.75 -9.39 16.89
C THR A 8 -4.62 -10.44 17.59
N PRO A 9 -5.86 -10.09 18.00
CA PRO A 9 -6.81 -11.06 18.54
C PRO A 9 -7.14 -12.23 17.59
N TRP A 10 -6.96 -12.06 16.28
CA TRP A 10 -7.13 -13.12 15.26
C TRP A 10 -5.81 -13.80 14.87
N LEU A 11 -4.77 -13.66 15.69
CA LEU A 11 -3.47 -14.33 15.54
C LEU A 11 -2.62 -13.90 14.32
N ALA A 12 -2.88 -12.72 13.76
CA ALA A 12 -1.98 -12.14 12.76
C ALA A 12 -0.80 -11.42 13.44
N PRO A 13 0.45 -11.65 13.00
CA PRO A 13 1.61 -10.93 13.51
C PRO A 13 1.54 -9.45 13.12
N VAL A 14 1.94 -8.59 14.06
CA VAL A 14 2.27 -7.19 13.79
C VAL A 14 3.79 -7.10 13.63
N VAL A 15 4.24 -6.70 12.45
CA VAL A 15 5.65 -6.65 12.08
C VAL A 15 6.28 -5.38 12.65
N TRP A 16 7.21 -5.59 13.59
CA TRP A 16 8.02 -4.56 14.20
C TRP A 16 9.48 -4.97 14.12
N GLU A 17 10.38 -4.01 14.05
CA GLU A 17 11.81 -4.28 14.14
C GLU A 17 12.13 -5.07 15.42
N GLY A 18 12.94 -6.12 15.27
CA GLY A 18 13.27 -7.08 16.31
C GLY A 18 12.24 -8.19 16.58
N THR A 19 11.18 -8.35 15.77
CA THR A 19 10.21 -9.47 15.92
C THR A 19 10.42 -10.62 14.94
N PHE A 20 11.34 -10.47 13.99
CA PHE A 20 11.64 -11.44 12.95
C PHE A 20 13.16 -11.58 12.74
N SER A 21 13.56 -12.69 12.12
CA SER A 21 14.93 -12.90 11.65
C SER A 21 14.93 -12.84 10.13
N ARG A 22 15.55 -11.80 9.55
CA ARG A 22 15.65 -11.63 8.09
C ARG A 22 16.37 -12.83 7.44
N ASP A 23 17.43 -13.34 8.05
CA ASP A 23 18.19 -14.47 7.49
C ASP A 23 17.33 -15.73 7.33
N ILE A 24 16.53 -16.06 8.37
CA ILE A 24 15.65 -17.24 8.34
C ILE A 24 14.56 -17.05 7.28
N LEU A 25 13.91 -15.88 7.24
CA LEU A 25 12.84 -15.61 6.29
C LEU A 25 13.36 -15.56 4.84
N ASN A 26 14.53 -14.96 4.61
CA ASN A 26 15.18 -14.94 3.30
C ASN A 26 15.49 -16.36 2.82
N ALA A 27 16.06 -17.21 3.68
CA ALA A 27 16.35 -18.59 3.34
C ALA A 27 15.08 -19.38 2.95
N GLN A 28 13.95 -19.11 3.62
CA GLN A 28 12.66 -19.73 3.28
C GLN A 28 12.07 -19.18 1.98
N TYR A 29 12.22 -17.88 1.72
CA TYR A 29 11.67 -17.22 0.54
C TYR A 29 12.41 -17.63 -0.75
N VAL A 30 13.74 -17.66 -0.72
CA VAL A 30 14.58 -18.06 -1.88
C VAL A 30 14.23 -19.45 -2.40
N GLN A 31 13.89 -20.38 -1.51
CA GLN A 31 13.51 -21.75 -1.90
C GLN A 31 12.23 -21.82 -2.74
N LYS A 32 11.38 -20.81 -2.66
CA LYS A 32 10.08 -20.79 -3.34
C LYS A 32 10.13 -20.15 -4.73
N ASN A 33 11.23 -19.46 -5.07
CA ASN A 33 11.43 -18.77 -6.35
C ASN A 33 10.24 -17.87 -6.73
N LEU A 34 9.79 -17.07 -5.76
CA LEU A 34 8.63 -16.20 -5.89
C LEU A 34 9.04 -14.85 -6.52
N VAL A 35 8.11 -14.26 -7.26
CA VAL A 35 8.24 -12.91 -7.80
C VAL A 35 7.24 -12.00 -7.12
N THR A 36 7.69 -10.80 -6.72
CA THR A 36 6.80 -9.80 -6.10
C THR A 36 6.62 -8.60 -7.02
N GLY A 37 5.38 -8.17 -7.19
CA GLY A 37 5.02 -6.95 -7.89
C GLY A 37 4.88 -5.77 -6.94
N VAL A 38 5.29 -4.58 -7.40
CA VAL A 38 4.94 -3.30 -6.78
C VAL A 38 4.15 -2.48 -7.79
N VAL A 39 2.92 -2.11 -7.46
CA VAL A 39 2.09 -1.22 -8.26
C VAL A 39 2.12 0.17 -7.66
N THR A 40 2.37 1.17 -8.50
CA THR A 40 2.34 2.58 -8.11
C THR A 40 1.79 3.45 -9.23
N PHE A 41 1.22 4.59 -8.85
CA PHE A 41 0.54 5.51 -9.77
C PHE A 41 1.18 6.90 -9.69
N ALA A 42 1.66 7.41 -10.82
CA ALA A 42 2.22 8.75 -10.97
C ALA A 42 1.46 9.51 -12.05
N VAL A 43 0.31 10.08 -11.68
CA VAL A 43 -0.59 10.79 -12.62
C VAL A 43 -0.56 12.30 -12.34
N GLU A 44 -0.76 13.12 -13.36
CA GLU A 44 -0.67 14.58 -13.26
C GLU A 44 0.69 15.01 -12.66
N LYS A 45 0.70 15.90 -11.65
CA LYS A 45 1.92 16.45 -11.03
C LYS A 45 2.74 15.43 -10.23
N TYR A 46 2.23 14.21 -10.02
CA TYR A 46 2.92 13.20 -9.22
C TYR A 46 4.13 12.57 -9.93
N TRP A 47 4.34 12.89 -11.21
CA TRP A 47 5.57 12.47 -11.91
C TRP A 47 6.86 12.94 -11.20
N PHE A 48 6.81 14.04 -10.43
CA PHE A 48 7.95 14.54 -9.67
C PHE A 48 8.48 13.54 -8.62
N PHE A 49 7.61 12.69 -8.06
CA PHE A 49 8.01 11.73 -7.03
C PHE A 49 8.65 10.45 -7.57
N ILE A 50 8.51 10.18 -8.88
CA ILE A 50 8.94 8.92 -9.51
C ILE A 50 10.40 8.61 -9.19
N GLU A 51 11.30 9.59 -9.32
CA GLU A 51 12.73 9.36 -9.08
C GLU A 51 13.01 8.98 -7.63
N GLY A 52 12.43 9.71 -6.67
CA GLY A 52 12.63 9.48 -5.24
C GLY A 52 12.12 8.11 -4.79
N PHE A 53 10.91 7.77 -5.22
CA PHE A 53 10.31 6.47 -4.96
C PHE A 53 11.13 5.34 -5.58
N LEU A 54 11.33 5.35 -6.91
CA LEU A 54 12.01 4.24 -7.58
C LEU A 54 13.45 4.07 -7.09
N ARG A 55 14.19 5.16 -6.83
CA ARG A 55 15.56 5.06 -6.30
C ARG A 55 15.60 4.41 -4.92
N SER A 56 14.67 4.77 -4.04
CA SER A 56 14.62 4.20 -2.69
C SER A 56 14.08 2.77 -2.69
N ALA A 57 12.99 2.50 -3.43
CA ALA A 57 12.42 1.17 -3.56
C ALA A 57 13.39 0.19 -4.22
N ASN A 58 14.09 0.59 -5.28
CA ASN A 58 15.11 -0.23 -5.95
C ASN A 58 16.28 -0.61 -5.02
N LYS A 59 16.52 0.17 -3.95
CA LYS A 59 17.56 -0.09 -2.96
C LYS A 59 17.07 -0.96 -1.80
N TYR A 60 15.87 -0.68 -1.30
CA TYR A 60 15.43 -1.18 0.01
C TYR A 60 14.28 -2.19 -0.05
N PHE A 61 13.47 -2.19 -1.10
CA PHE A 61 12.32 -3.07 -1.20
C PHE A 61 12.76 -4.45 -1.70
N LEU A 62 12.59 -5.47 -0.85
CA LEU A 62 12.96 -6.88 -1.12
C LEU A 62 14.34 -7.03 -1.76
N ALA A 63 15.33 -6.27 -1.28
CA ALA A 63 16.67 -6.27 -1.83
C ALA A 63 17.26 -7.70 -1.94
N GLY A 64 17.70 -8.07 -3.14
CA GLY A 64 18.22 -9.40 -3.46
C GLY A 64 17.18 -10.43 -3.92
N HIS A 65 15.90 -10.05 -4.02
CA HIS A 65 14.84 -10.89 -4.57
C HIS A 65 14.23 -10.27 -5.84
N PRO A 66 13.62 -11.08 -6.73
CA PRO A 66 13.01 -10.56 -7.96
C PRO A 66 11.81 -9.63 -7.68
N VAL A 67 11.88 -8.39 -8.16
CA VAL A 67 10.79 -7.41 -8.04
C VAL A 67 10.43 -6.80 -9.39
N ASN A 68 9.13 -6.87 -9.73
CA ASN A 68 8.58 -6.17 -10.88
C ASN A 68 7.85 -4.90 -10.43
N PHE A 69 8.34 -3.74 -10.84
CA PHE A 69 7.70 -2.44 -10.61
C PHE A 69 6.77 -2.10 -11.77
N TYR A 70 5.49 -1.89 -11.47
CA TYR A 70 4.45 -1.51 -12.42
C TYR A 70 4.06 -0.05 -12.17
N LEU A 71 4.60 0.85 -12.98
CA LEU A 71 4.39 2.29 -12.88
C LEU A 71 3.31 2.73 -13.85
N PHE A 72 2.14 3.07 -13.32
CA PHE A 72 1.05 3.67 -14.08
C PHE A 72 1.25 5.18 -14.17
N THR A 73 1.37 5.75 -15.36
CA THR A 73 1.59 7.19 -15.54
C THR A 73 1.00 7.74 -16.83
N ASP A 74 0.54 8.98 -16.80
CA ASP A 74 0.13 9.74 -17.98
C ASP A 74 1.28 10.51 -18.63
N ASN A 75 2.47 10.52 -18.02
CA ASN A 75 3.67 11.23 -18.49
C ASN A 75 4.87 10.28 -18.59
N PRO A 76 4.84 9.23 -19.44
CA PRO A 76 5.92 8.24 -19.53
C PRO A 76 7.28 8.84 -19.93
N GLU A 77 7.28 9.98 -20.64
CA GLU A 77 8.48 10.72 -21.02
C GLU A 77 9.17 11.46 -19.86
N LYS A 78 8.49 11.61 -18.71
CA LYS A 78 9.04 12.24 -17.49
C LYS A 78 9.81 11.25 -16.60
N ILE A 79 9.81 9.97 -16.95
CA ILE A 79 10.49 8.95 -16.17
C ILE A 79 12.00 9.13 -16.30
N PRO A 80 12.75 9.29 -15.19
CA PRO A 80 14.19 9.46 -15.23
C PRO A 80 14.87 8.19 -15.72
N HIS A 81 16.04 8.33 -16.35
CA HIS A 81 16.92 7.20 -16.63
C HIS A 81 17.52 6.68 -15.31
N LEU A 82 16.85 5.69 -14.71
CA LEU A 82 17.30 5.02 -13.49
C LEU A 82 17.89 3.65 -13.82
N GLN A 83 19.06 3.36 -13.26
CA GLN A 83 19.61 2.01 -13.30
C GLN A 83 18.95 1.16 -12.20
N MET A 84 18.11 0.21 -12.62
CA MET A 84 17.52 -0.77 -11.72
C MET A 84 18.59 -1.79 -11.28
N ALA A 85 18.40 -2.37 -10.09
CA ALA A 85 19.18 -3.52 -9.65
C ALA A 85 18.92 -4.71 -10.61
N PRO A 86 19.86 -5.65 -10.77
CA PRO A 86 19.71 -6.77 -11.71
C PRO A 86 18.45 -7.61 -11.53
N GLU A 87 17.92 -7.66 -10.31
CA GLU A 87 16.75 -8.43 -9.89
C GLU A 87 15.44 -7.66 -10.11
N ASN A 88 15.54 -6.36 -10.41
CA ASN A 88 14.43 -5.44 -10.47
C ASN A 88 14.11 -5.03 -11.90
N HIS A 89 12.83 -5.13 -12.28
CA HIS A 89 12.35 -4.71 -13.59
C HIS A 89 11.33 -3.58 -13.45
N LEU A 90 11.40 -2.59 -14.34
CA LEU A 90 10.42 -1.50 -14.40
C LEU A 90 9.57 -1.63 -15.66
N PHE A 91 8.27 -1.78 -15.46
CA PHE A 91 7.23 -1.77 -16.48
C PHE A 91 6.45 -0.46 -16.40
N VAL A 92 6.52 0.32 -17.48
CA VAL A 92 5.80 1.59 -17.59
C VAL A 92 4.48 1.34 -18.30
N ILE A 93 3.37 1.69 -17.65
CA ILE A 93 2.02 1.46 -18.14
C ILE A 93 1.36 2.82 -18.37
N PRO A 94 1.25 3.28 -19.63
CA PRO A 94 0.60 4.55 -19.93
C PRO A 94 -0.88 4.53 -19.54
N VAL A 95 -1.33 5.56 -18.82
CA VAL A 95 -2.75 5.78 -18.51
C VAL A 95 -3.24 7.08 -19.14
N GLN A 96 -4.50 7.13 -19.55
CA GLN A 96 -5.08 8.33 -20.16
C GLN A 96 -5.40 9.37 -19.07
N ASN A 97 -4.83 10.57 -19.21
CA ASN A 97 -5.24 11.73 -18.42
C ASN A 97 -6.42 12.41 -19.09
N HIS A 98 -7.63 11.98 -18.73
CA HIS A 98 -8.80 12.82 -18.95
C HIS A 98 -8.79 13.91 -17.89
N SER A 99 -8.99 15.16 -18.29
CA SER A 99 -9.11 16.32 -17.41
C SER A 99 -10.09 16.01 -16.26
N GLY A 100 -9.53 15.71 -15.09
CA GLY A 100 -10.28 15.16 -13.96
C GLY A 100 -9.91 13.70 -13.67
N TRP A 101 -8.71 13.44 -13.16
CA TRP A 101 -8.44 12.18 -12.45
C TRP A 101 -9.38 11.98 -11.24
N GLN A 102 -10.06 13.06 -10.81
CA GLN A 102 -11.22 13.02 -9.88
C GLN A 102 -12.56 12.68 -10.55
N ASP A 103 -12.71 12.94 -11.86
CA ASP A 103 -13.97 12.94 -12.63
C ASP A 103 -14.10 11.75 -13.61
N VAL A 104 -13.04 10.98 -13.84
CA VAL A 104 -13.15 9.68 -14.52
C VAL A 104 -13.41 8.60 -13.50
N SER A 105 -14.44 7.81 -13.77
CA SER A 105 -15.01 6.79 -12.90
C SER A 105 -14.11 5.58 -12.63
N THR A 106 -12.79 5.70 -12.79
CA THR A 106 -11.83 4.60 -12.63
C THR A 106 -10.89 4.90 -11.48
N SER A 107 -11.27 4.43 -10.29
CA SER A 107 -10.43 4.51 -9.09
C SER A 107 -9.14 3.71 -9.28
N ARG A 108 -8.09 4.02 -8.50
CA ARG A 108 -6.87 3.19 -8.45
C ARG A 108 -7.19 1.72 -8.22
N MET A 109 -8.19 1.45 -7.39
CA MET A 109 -8.68 0.11 -7.09
C MET A 109 -9.30 -0.57 -8.33
N GLU A 110 -10.02 0.16 -9.20
CA GLU A 110 -10.52 -0.42 -10.46
C GLU A 110 -9.37 -0.78 -11.41
N ILE A 111 -8.39 0.11 -11.58
CA ILE A 111 -7.21 -0.16 -12.43
C ILE A 111 -6.44 -1.35 -11.88
N LEU A 112 -6.17 -1.35 -10.57
CA LEU A 112 -5.49 -2.43 -9.87
C LEU A 112 -6.23 -3.75 -10.05
N SER A 113 -7.54 -3.79 -9.80
CA SER A 113 -8.38 -4.97 -9.98
C SER A 113 -8.31 -5.52 -11.41
N ARG A 114 -8.56 -4.66 -12.41
CA ARG A 114 -8.56 -5.06 -13.82
C ARG A 114 -7.20 -5.56 -14.28
N TYR A 115 -6.13 -4.82 -13.97
CA TYR A 115 -4.78 -5.15 -14.42
C TYR A 115 -4.24 -6.40 -13.71
N THR A 116 -4.60 -6.58 -12.44
CA THR A 116 -4.26 -7.78 -11.68
C THR A 116 -4.89 -9.01 -12.31
N HIS A 117 -6.18 -8.93 -12.61
CA HIS A 117 -6.91 -10.02 -13.27
C HIS A 117 -6.44 -10.28 -14.71
N SER A 118 -6.09 -9.26 -15.49
CA SER A 118 -5.70 -9.46 -16.88
C SER A 118 -4.25 -9.92 -17.08
N GLN A 119 -3.35 -9.51 -16.19
CA GLN A 119 -1.91 -9.63 -16.43
C GLN A 119 -1.13 -10.10 -15.19
N LEU A 120 -1.25 -9.40 -14.05
CA LEU A 120 -0.33 -9.64 -12.92
C LEU A 120 -0.47 -11.03 -12.30
N GLN A 121 -1.67 -11.64 -12.36
CA GLN A 121 -1.91 -13.02 -11.89
C GLN A 121 -1.04 -14.10 -12.58
N HIS A 122 -0.40 -13.76 -13.69
CA HIS A 122 0.49 -14.66 -14.42
C HIS A 122 1.98 -14.26 -14.31
N GLU A 123 2.28 -13.10 -13.72
CA GLU A 123 3.63 -12.54 -13.68
C GLU A 123 4.25 -12.53 -12.28
N VAL A 124 3.43 -12.42 -11.23
CA VAL A 124 3.89 -12.29 -9.85
C VAL A 124 3.05 -13.14 -8.89
N ASP A 125 3.65 -13.55 -7.78
CA ASP A 125 3.00 -14.32 -6.73
C ASP A 125 2.39 -13.42 -5.66
N TYR A 126 3.09 -12.33 -5.35
CA TYR A 126 2.68 -11.30 -4.40
C TYR A 126 2.61 -9.94 -5.07
N LEU A 127 1.76 -9.07 -4.57
CA LEU A 127 1.54 -7.73 -5.10
C LEU A 127 1.42 -6.74 -3.95
N TYR A 128 2.13 -5.62 -4.04
CA TYR A 128 2.02 -4.50 -3.11
C TYR A 128 1.65 -3.23 -3.85
N SER A 129 0.62 -2.55 -3.37
CA SER A 129 0.25 -1.21 -3.82
C SER A 129 0.96 -0.20 -2.92
N MET A 130 1.70 0.71 -3.53
CA MET A 130 2.43 1.78 -2.84
C MET A 130 2.14 3.14 -3.48
N ASP A 131 1.90 4.15 -2.65
CA ASP A 131 1.82 5.52 -3.12
C ASP A 131 3.19 5.99 -3.63
N ILE A 132 3.18 6.75 -4.72
CA ILE A 132 4.39 7.21 -5.39
C ILE A 132 5.15 8.26 -4.58
N ASP A 133 4.49 8.95 -3.66
CA ASP A 133 5.10 9.97 -2.79
C ASP A 133 5.76 9.37 -1.53
N LEU A 134 5.80 8.03 -1.43
CA LEU A 134 6.58 7.34 -0.42
C LEU A 134 8.08 7.34 -0.76
N GLN A 135 8.90 7.36 0.30
CA GLN A 135 10.33 7.15 0.20
C GLN A 135 10.78 6.12 1.24
N LEU A 136 11.38 5.03 0.77
CA LEU A 136 11.90 4.00 1.68
C LEU A 136 13.23 4.49 2.29
N LEU A 137 13.31 4.48 3.61
CA LEU A 137 14.49 4.94 4.36
C LEU A 137 15.35 3.78 4.90
N ALA A 138 14.77 2.58 4.96
CA ALA A 138 15.39 1.35 5.46
C ALA A 138 14.79 0.14 4.73
N ASP A 139 15.39 -1.03 4.96
CA ASP A 139 14.99 -2.29 4.32
C ASP A 139 13.53 -2.64 4.63
N VAL A 140 12.79 -2.96 3.57
CA VAL A 140 11.45 -3.55 3.62
C VAL A 140 11.57 -4.92 2.97
N GLY A 141 11.75 -5.95 3.81
CA GLY A 141 12.16 -7.28 3.37
C GLY A 141 11.00 -8.27 3.33
N VAL A 142 11.36 -9.55 3.16
CA VAL A 142 10.40 -10.66 3.04
C VAL A 142 9.52 -10.85 4.29
N GLU A 143 9.81 -10.16 5.39
CA GLU A 143 8.94 -10.13 6.57
C GLU A 143 7.55 -9.55 6.30
N ILE A 144 7.34 -8.83 5.19
CA ILE A 144 6.02 -8.31 4.83
C ILE A 144 5.17 -9.34 4.08
N ILE A 145 5.76 -10.44 3.59
CA ILE A 145 5.11 -11.39 2.68
C ILE A 145 4.06 -12.22 3.41
N ASP A 146 2.80 -12.09 3.00
CA ASP A 146 1.68 -12.86 3.52
C ASP A 146 0.48 -12.84 2.55
N ALA A 147 -0.56 -13.60 2.85
CA ALA A 147 -1.77 -13.66 2.01
C ALA A 147 -2.44 -12.29 1.88
N LEU A 148 -2.69 -11.58 2.99
CA LEU A 148 -3.28 -10.24 3.02
C LEU A 148 -2.58 -9.37 4.05
N VAL A 149 -2.01 -8.26 3.61
CA VAL A 149 -1.10 -7.40 4.38
C VAL A 149 -1.64 -5.99 4.41
N ALA A 150 -1.82 -5.46 5.62
CA ALA A 150 -2.29 -4.10 5.83
C ALA A 150 -1.29 -3.30 6.70
N THR A 151 -1.12 -2.01 6.41
CA THR A 151 -0.22 -1.14 7.18
C THR A 151 -1.01 -0.26 8.13
N ILE A 152 -0.65 -0.29 9.41
CA ILE A 152 -1.28 0.56 10.42
C ILE A 152 -0.81 2.00 10.23
N SER A 153 -1.74 2.93 10.09
CA SER A 153 -1.42 4.34 9.91
C SER A 153 -0.75 4.93 11.15
N SER A 154 0.29 5.75 10.96
CA SER A 154 0.97 6.47 12.05
C SER A 154 0.05 7.46 12.78
N TRP A 155 -1.07 7.86 12.17
CA TRP A 155 -2.06 8.77 12.74
C TRP A 155 -2.73 8.17 13.99
N HIS A 156 -2.70 6.85 14.12
CA HIS A 156 -3.16 6.14 15.31
C HIS A 156 -2.21 6.31 16.52
N PHE A 157 -0.94 6.67 16.28
CA PHE A 157 0.11 6.71 17.31
C PHE A 157 0.68 8.10 17.58
N THR A 158 0.36 9.13 16.79
CA THR A 158 0.81 10.51 17.03
C THR A 158 -0.09 11.23 18.04
N PRO A 159 0.41 11.56 19.26
CA PRO A 159 -0.31 12.45 20.16
C PRO A 159 -0.30 13.86 19.59
N HIS A 160 -1.44 14.54 19.62
CA HIS A 160 -1.65 15.94 19.22
C HIS A 160 -0.41 16.85 19.40
N ARG A 161 0.26 17.19 18.29
CA ARG A 161 1.06 18.42 18.23
C ARG A 161 0.08 19.58 18.06
N GLN A 162 -0.25 20.23 19.16
CA GLN A 162 -0.85 21.57 19.14
C GLN A 162 0.19 22.57 18.62
N SER A 163 0.43 22.60 17.31
CA SER A 163 1.09 23.73 16.66
C SER A 163 0.12 24.38 15.68
N LYS A 164 -0.19 25.63 16.00
CA LYS A 164 -1.09 26.56 15.32
C LYS A 164 -0.82 26.62 13.81
N ALA A 165 -1.92 26.70 13.04
CA ALA A 165 -2.01 27.12 11.63
C ALA A 165 -2.08 26.05 10.51
N CYS A 166 -2.70 24.90 10.75
CA CYS A 166 -3.27 24.11 9.66
C CYS A 166 -4.70 23.63 9.99
N GLU A 167 -5.44 23.45 8.91
CA GLU A 167 -6.90 23.34 8.69
C GLU A 167 -7.73 22.50 9.69
N PRO A 168 -9.08 22.65 9.69
CA PRO A 168 -9.95 21.97 10.64
C PRO A 168 -9.80 20.46 10.57
N ARG A 169 -9.91 19.81 11.74
CA ARG A 169 -9.96 18.35 11.93
C ARG A 169 -10.79 17.67 10.84
N PRO A 170 -10.33 16.56 10.24
CA PRO A 170 -11.26 15.59 9.71
C PRO A 170 -12.01 15.00 10.91
N GLU A 171 -13.33 15.15 10.93
CA GLU A 171 -14.15 14.24 11.73
C GLU A 171 -13.86 12.83 11.20
N PRO A 172 -13.61 11.83 12.06
CA PRO A 172 -13.58 10.45 11.60
C PRO A 172 -14.87 10.22 10.81
N PRO A 173 -14.83 9.55 9.63
CA PRO A 173 -16.06 9.16 8.95
C PRO A 173 -16.94 8.47 9.99
N ALA A 174 -18.20 8.93 10.03
CA ALA A 174 -19.16 8.75 11.12
C ALA A 174 -18.90 7.47 11.91
N ALA A 175 -18.68 7.63 13.22
CA ALA A 175 -18.49 6.55 14.17
C ALA A 175 -19.37 5.35 13.80
N SER A 176 -18.75 4.29 13.27
CA SER A 176 -19.34 2.97 13.35
C SER A 176 -19.60 2.71 14.83
N PRO A 177 -20.74 2.06 15.17
CA PRO A 177 -21.14 1.87 16.56
C PRO A 177 -19.94 1.36 17.36
N GLU A 178 -19.70 2.00 18.51
CA GLU A 178 -18.56 1.77 19.39
C GLU A 178 -18.09 0.30 19.37
N GLY A 179 -16.98 -0.01 18.69
CA GLY A 179 -16.34 -1.33 18.73
C GLY A 179 -16.06 -2.08 17.42
N GLU A 180 -16.30 -1.51 16.23
CA GLU A 180 -16.07 -2.26 14.96
C GLU A 180 -14.68 -2.12 14.33
N TRP A 181 -13.90 -1.09 14.66
CA TRP A 181 -12.57 -0.87 14.06
C TRP A 181 -11.44 -1.42 14.94
N ASP A 182 -10.68 -2.41 14.46
CA ASP A 182 -9.50 -2.93 15.18
C ASP A 182 -8.32 -1.95 15.10
N PHE A 183 -8.03 -1.47 13.89
CA PHE A 183 -6.96 -0.52 13.57
C PHE A 183 -7.42 0.40 12.43
N TYR A 184 -6.77 1.55 12.30
CA TYR A 184 -6.88 2.38 11.12
C TYR A 184 -5.72 2.08 10.16
N TYR A 185 -6.05 1.58 8.98
CA TYR A 185 -5.10 1.17 7.95
C TYR A 185 -4.96 2.26 6.89
N THR A 186 -3.75 2.45 6.36
CA THR A 186 -3.53 3.37 5.24
C THR A 186 -3.69 2.67 3.90
N ALA A 187 -4.21 3.38 2.88
CA ALA A 187 -4.19 2.90 1.50
C ALA A 187 -2.85 3.16 0.79
N SER A 188 -1.92 3.88 1.43
CA SER A 188 -0.63 4.22 0.85
C SER A 188 0.31 3.02 0.78
N PHE A 189 0.12 2.00 1.61
CA PHE A 189 0.91 0.78 1.57
C PHE A 189 0.11 -0.42 2.05
N PHE A 190 -0.27 -1.30 1.13
CA PHE A 190 -0.91 -2.59 1.42
C PHE A 190 -0.50 -3.61 0.36
N GLY A 191 -0.80 -4.88 0.60
CA GLY A 191 -0.53 -5.91 -0.40
C GLY A 191 -0.88 -7.31 0.07
N GLY A 192 -0.25 -8.29 -0.55
CA GLY A 192 -0.42 -9.70 -0.21
C GLY A 192 -0.29 -10.57 -1.45
N SER A 193 -0.86 -11.77 -1.39
CA SER A 193 -0.97 -12.64 -2.56
C SER A 193 -1.82 -11.97 -3.64
N VAL A 194 -1.53 -12.26 -4.91
CA VAL A 194 -2.28 -11.67 -6.03
C VAL A 194 -3.79 -11.91 -5.91
N ALA A 195 -4.20 -13.10 -5.47
CA ALA A 195 -5.62 -13.43 -5.30
C ALA A 195 -6.32 -12.53 -4.27
N GLU A 196 -5.69 -12.32 -3.10
CA GLU A 196 -6.25 -11.48 -2.03
C GLU A 196 -6.27 -10.00 -2.43
N VAL A 197 -5.21 -9.51 -3.08
CA VAL A 197 -5.14 -8.11 -3.54
C VAL A 197 -6.15 -7.85 -4.65
N SER A 198 -6.32 -8.79 -5.58
CA SER A 198 -7.34 -8.69 -6.63
C SER A 198 -8.75 -8.57 -6.03
N GLU A 199 -9.05 -9.39 -5.03
CA GLU A 199 -10.36 -9.42 -4.39
C GLU A 199 -10.62 -8.16 -3.53
N LEU A 200 -9.60 -7.67 -2.83
CA LEU A 200 -9.66 -6.39 -2.11
C LEU A 200 -9.91 -5.23 -3.08
N ALA A 201 -9.12 -5.16 -4.15
CA ALA A 201 -9.23 -4.08 -5.14
C ALA A 201 -10.61 -4.11 -5.82
N ARG A 202 -11.10 -5.31 -6.18
CA ARG A 202 -12.43 -5.52 -6.73
C ARG A 202 -13.52 -5.02 -5.78
N ALA A 203 -13.53 -5.48 -4.52
CA ALA A 203 -14.52 -5.06 -3.53
C ALA A 203 -14.52 -3.55 -3.27
N CYS A 204 -13.32 -2.95 -3.16
CA CYS A 204 -13.19 -1.50 -3.00
C CYS A 204 -13.66 -0.73 -4.24
N SER A 205 -13.43 -1.25 -5.44
CA SER A 205 -13.85 -0.61 -6.70
C SER A 205 -15.35 -0.68 -6.95
N GLU A 206 -16.00 -1.79 -6.59
CA GLU A 206 -17.44 -1.97 -6.78
C GLU A 206 -18.26 -1.20 -5.73
N GLY A 207 -17.62 -0.61 -4.71
CA GLY A 207 -18.31 0.00 -3.58
C GLY A 207 -19.13 -1.00 -2.77
N VAL A 208 -18.85 -2.31 -2.94
CA VAL A 208 -19.60 -3.41 -2.34
C VAL A 208 -19.11 -3.60 -0.91
N MET A 209 -19.47 -2.63 -0.06
CA MET A 209 -19.89 -2.89 1.31
C MET A 209 -20.95 -1.84 1.66
N GLU A 210 -22.21 -2.27 1.59
CA GLU A 210 -23.40 -1.51 1.97
C GLU A 210 -23.19 -0.85 3.34
N GLY A 211 -23.05 0.48 3.37
CA GLY A 211 -22.92 1.20 4.64
C GLY A 211 -22.51 2.66 4.52
N GLY A 212 -23.47 3.52 4.19
CA GLY A 212 -23.42 4.95 4.51
C GLY A 212 -23.41 5.89 3.31
N GLU A 213 -24.58 6.41 2.96
CA GLU A 213 -24.71 7.67 2.22
C GLU A 213 -24.05 8.79 3.04
N GLY A 214 -22.85 9.20 2.64
CA GLY A 214 -22.14 10.31 3.23
C GLY A 214 -21.00 10.72 2.33
N ALA A 215 -21.21 11.73 1.49
CA ALA A 215 -20.18 12.33 0.67
C ALA A 215 -19.11 12.99 1.56
N VAL A 216 -18.12 12.20 2.00
CA VAL A 216 -16.88 12.69 2.62
C VAL A 216 -15.85 12.83 1.52
N GLY A 217 -15.22 14.01 1.47
CA GLY A 217 -14.59 14.58 0.27
C GLY A 217 -13.46 13.78 -0.39
N ALA A 218 -13.08 14.27 -1.57
CA ALA A 218 -12.13 13.71 -2.54
C ALA A 218 -10.74 13.31 -2.03
N ARG A 219 -10.42 13.51 -0.74
CA ARG A 219 -9.13 13.19 -0.12
C ARG A 219 -9.03 11.77 0.45
N TRP A 220 -10.17 11.08 0.66
CA TRP A 220 -10.22 9.77 1.36
C TRP A 220 -10.89 8.65 0.54
N ARG A 221 -10.95 8.82 -0.78
CA ARG A 221 -11.78 7.97 -1.67
C ARG A 221 -11.41 6.48 -1.61
N ASP A 222 -10.14 6.15 -1.35
CA ASP A 222 -9.67 4.76 -1.32
C ASP A 222 -9.49 4.20 0.11
N GLU A 223 -9.24 5.05 1.13
CA GLU A 223 -8.97 4.57 2.49
C GLU A 223 -10.23 4.11 3.24
N GLY A 224 -11.38 4.76 3.00
CA GLY A 224 -12.65 4.34 3.60
C GLY A 224 -13.05 2.91 3.21
N PRO A 225 -13.19 2.61 1.90
CA PRO A 225 -13.51 1.26 1.42
C PRO A 225 -12.48 0.22 1.85
N LEU A 226 -11.18 0.56 1.83
CA LEU A 226 -10.11 -0.33 2.29
C LEU A 226 -10.30 -0.72 3.77
N ASN A 227 -10.48 0.26 4.64
CA ASN A 227 -10.65 0.00 6.06
C ASN A 227 -11.90 -0.86 6.29
N GLN A 228 -13.02 -0.52 5.66
CA GLN A 228 -14.26 -1.28 5.77
C GLN A 228 -14.07 -2.74 5.34
N TYR A 229 -13.36 -2.95 4.23
CA TYR A 229 -12.99 -4.29 3.76
C TYR A 229 -12.20 -5.08 4.82
N LEU A 230 -11.20 -4.45 5.43
CA LEU A 230 -10.29 -5.09 6.39
C LEU A 230 -10.96 -5.36 7.76
N VAL A 231 -12.06 -4.68 8.09
CA VAL A 231 -12.88 -5.03 9.26
C VAL A 231 -13.51 -6.41 9.08
N HIS A 232 -14.01 -6.73 7.87
CA HIS A 232 -14.68 -7.99 7.61
C HIS A 232 -13.70 -9.09 7.17
N ARG A 233 -12.68 -8.74 6.38
CA ARG A 233 -11.61 -9.64 5.96
C ARG A 233 -10.32 -9.29 6.66
N LYS A 234 -10.09 -9.95 7.79
CA LYS A 234 -8.93 -9.67 8.65
C LYS A 234 -7.61 -9.93 7.91
N PRO A 235 -6.65 -8.98 7.94
CA PRO A 235 -5.34 -9.20 7.32
C PRO A 235 -4.58 -10.31 8.05
N THR A 236 -3.87 -11.14 7.29
CA THR A 236 -3.03 -12.21 7.86
C THR A 236 -1.71 -11.67 8.41
N ARG A 237 -1.35 -10.43 8.07
CA ARG A 237 -0.20 -9.72 8.60
C ARG A 237 -0.44 -8.21 8.67
N LEU A 238 0.02 -7.60 9.76
CA LEU A 238 -0.05 -6.15 9.91
C LEU A 238 1.35 -5.57 9.93
N LEU A 239 1.57 -4.50 9.16
CA LEU A 239 2.79 -3.72 9.24
C LEU A 239 2.61 -2.61 10.27
N SER A 240 3.58 -2.47 11.17
CA SER A 240 3.57 -1.39 12.14
C SER A 240 3.78 -0.02 11.47
N PRO A 241 3.58 1.09 12.20
CA PRO A 241 3.88 2.44 11.69
C PRO A 241 5.35 2.67 11.30
N GLU A 242 6.27 1.74 11.59
CA GLU A 242 7.65 1.80 11.07
C GLU A 242 7.68 1.72 9.53
N TYR A 243 6.65 1.11 8.91
CA TYR A 243 6.52 0.94 7.46
C TYR A 243 5.75 2.07 6.77
N TYR A 244 5.06 2.93 7.54
CA TYR A 244 4.39 4.12 7.01
C TYR A 244 4.39 5.21 8.08
N TRP A 245 5.23 6.22 7.88
CA TRP A 245 5.42 7.31 8.82
C TRP A 245 5.29 8.66 8.12
N GLY A 246 4.24 9.41 8.47
CA GLY A 246 4.15 10.83 8.14
C GLY A 246 5.16 11.63 8.97
N ALA A 247 6.34 11.88 8.42
CA ALA A 247 7.16 12.98 8.88
C ALA A 247 6.59 14.24 8.22
N ASP A 248 6.02 15.15 9.00
CA ASP A 248 5.87 16.53 8.54
C ASP A 248 7.27 17.03 8.16
N LEU A 249 7.58 17.05 6.86
CA LEU A 249 8.75 17.70 6.28
C LEU A 249 8.38 19.12 5.86
#